data_AF-A0A939STT8-F1
#
_entry.id   AF-A0A939STT8-F1
#
_cell.length_a   1.000
_cell.length_b   1.000
_cell.length_c   1.000
_cell.angle_alpha   90.00
_cell.angle_beta   90.00
_cell.angle_gamma   90.00
#
_symmetry.space_group_name_H-M   'P 1'
#
loop_
_entity.id
_entity.type
_entity.pdbx_description
1 polymer ?
#
loop_
_entity_poly.entity_id
_entity_poly.type
_entity_poly.pdbx_seq_one_letter_code
_entity_poly.pdbx_strand_id
1 'polypeptide(L)'
;MCELKAAQTGMWLIRRYVADKERRRAVGAAAPLRGVSARGAGRAGHAVPPGQFTRKILPKNGSAYGRDLADRMVLLIKEELHHFSQVLEIMQARGIPYRKITASRYAKGMIREIRTHDPATLIDKLICGAYIEARSCERFAKLAPHLDDELNRFYVSLLRSEARHYQDYLTLAEQIAGGDISERVAHFGRLEAELILSPDSELRFPRRARRRLRLRRTLTAARPATDPPPFPPA
;
A
#
# COMPACT_ATOMS: atom_id res chain seq x y z
N MET A 1 -5.18 9.08 -4.45
CA MET A 1 -3.73 9.33 -4.71
C MET A 1 -2.83 8.26 -4.08
N CYS A 2 -3.12 7.79 -2.85
CA CYS A 2 -2.36 6.70 -2.23
C CYS A 2 -2.53 5.40 -3.01
N GLU A 3 -3.76 5.02 -3.34
CA GLU A 3 -4.04 3.74 -4.00
C GLU A 3 -3.31 3.62 -5.36
N LEU A 4 -3.37 4.68 -6.16
CA LEU A 4 -2.64 4.76 -7.42
C LEU A 4 -1.11 4.62 -7.22
N LYS A 5 -0.56 5.13 -6.12
CA LYS A 5 0.87 4.98 -5.80
C LYS A 5 1.21 3.57 -5.30
N ALA A 6 0.31 2.91 -4.56
CA ALA A 6 0.47 1.52 -4.15
C ALA A 6 0.50 0.61 -5.39
N ALA A 7 -0.46 0.77 -6.31
CA ALA A 7 -0.46 0.08 -7.60
C ALA A 7 0.82 0.33 -8.41
N GLN A 8 1.27 1.59 -8.51
CA GLN A 8 2.52 1.93 -9.21
C GLN A 8 3.75 1.29 -8.55
N THR A 9 3.77 1.18 -7.22
CA THR A 9 4.85 0.53 -6.47
C THR A 9 4.88 -0.96 -6.74
N GLY A 10 3.73 -1.64 -6.74
CA GLY A 10 3.62 -3.05 -7.13
C GLY A 10 4.10 -3.30 -8.57
N MET A 11 3.69 -2.45 -9.52
CA MET A 11 4.15 -2.53 -10.91
C MET A 11 5.68 -2.38 -11.00
N TRP A 12 6.25 -1.45 -10.24
CA TRP A 12 7.70 -1.24 -10.18
C TRP A 12 8.42 -2.46 -9.59
N LEU A 13 7.90 -3.07 -8.52
CA LEU A 13 8.47 -4.28 -7.91
C LEU A 13 8.52 -5.45 -8.90
N ILE A 14 7.40 -5.72 -9.59
CA ILE A 14 7.34 -6.73 -10.66
C ILE A 14 8.38 -6.44 -11.73
N ARG A 15 8.43 -5.19 -12.23
CA ARG A 15 9.37 -4.80 -13.29
C ARG A 15 10.84 -4.96 -12.88
N ARG A 16 11.18 -4.62 -11.63
CA ARG A 16 12.57 -4.61 -11.15
C ARG A 16 13.07 -6.00 -10.79
N TYR A 17 12.23 -6.81 -10.16
CA TYR A 17 12.62 -8.05 -9.48
C TYR A 17 12.09 -9.32 -10.13
N VAL A 18 11.03 -9.24 -10.94
CA VAL A 18 10.47 -10.41 -11.63
C VAL A 18 10.74 -10.38 -13.13
N ALA A 19 10.57 -9.24 -13.80
CA ALA A 19 10.65 -9.16 -15.26
C ALA A 19 12.09 -9.28 -15.81
N ASP A 20 12.25 -10.15 -16.82
CA ASP A 20 13.46 -10.29 -17.64
C ASP A 20 13.82 -9.01 -18.42
N LYS A 21 15.09 -8.93 -18.86
CA LYS A 21 15.68 -7.76 -19.53
C LYS A 21 14.86 -7.30 -20.74
N GLU A 22 14.28 -8.23 -21.51
CA GLU A 22 13.40 -7.93 -22.65
C GLU A 22 12.01 -7.42 -22.22
N ARG A 23 11.38 -8.02 -21.19
CA ARG A 23 10.05 -7.64 -20.71
C ARG A 23 10.01 -6.34 -19.92
N ARG A 24 11.14 -5.86 -19.39
CA ARG A 24 11.24 -4.52 -18.77
C ARG A 24 10.92 -3.38 -19.73
N ARG A 25 11.05 -3.59 -21.04
CA ARG A 25 10.63 -2.65 -22.08
C ARG A 25 9.11 -2.69 -22.29
N ALA A 26 8.49 -3.87 -22.27
CA ALA A 26 7.03 -4.03 -22.39
C ALA A 26 6.27 -3.43 -21.19
N VAL A 27 6.75 -3.63 -19.95
CA VAL A 27 6.17 -2.95 -18.76
C VAL A 27 6.45 -1.44 -18.76
N GLY A 28 7.54 -1.00 -19.40
CA GLY A 28 7.82 0.42 -19.63
C GLY A 28 6.92 1.08 -20.68
N ALA A 29 6.33 0.29 -21.58
CA ALA A 29 5.39 0.74 -22.61
C ALA A 29 3.95 0.81 -22.10
N ALA A 30 3.65 0.28 -20.91
CA ALA A 30 2.49 0.73 -20.14
C ALA A 30 2.75 2.19 -19.80
N ALA A 31 2.27 3.10 -20.67
CA ALA A 31 2.38 4.53 -20.50
C ALA A 31 2.04 4.87 -19.04
N PRO A 32 2.72 5.86 -18.43
CA PRO A 32 2.37 6.25 -17.09
C PRO A 32 0.85 6.43 -17.04
N LEU A 33 0.19 5.90 -16.01
CA LEU A 33 -1.19 6.26 -15.65
C LEU A 33 -1.25 7.74 -15.21
N ARG A 34 -0.60 8.63 -15.97
CA ARG A 34 -0.60 10.10 -15.89
C ARG A 34 -1.79 10.68 -16.68
N GLY A 35 -2.54 9.83 -17.38
CA GLY A 35 -3.59 10.20 -18.33
C GLY A 35 -5.02 10.32 -17.79
N VAL A 36 -5.27 10.16 -16.48
CA VAL A 36 -6.58 10.59 -15.93
C VAL A 36 -6.53 12.12 -15.79
N SER A 37 -6.68 12.80 -16.93
CA SER A 37 -6.91 14.24 -16.99
C SER A 37 -8.37 14.47 -16.67
N ALA A 38 -8.65 15.02 -15.50
CA ALA A 38 -9.96 15.56 -15.13
C ALA A 38 -10.24 16.86 -15.92
N ARG A 39 -10.35 16.76 -17.25
CA ARG A 39 -10.93 17.81 -18.09
C ARG A 39 -11.98 17.19 -18.98
N GLY A 40 -13.22 17.62 -18.77
CA GLY A 40 -14.36 17.36 -19.65
C GLY A 40 -15.19 16.16 -19.22
N ALA A 41 -16.28 16.44 -18.50
CA ALA A 41 -17.46 15.60 -18.58
C ALA A 41 -17.86 15.51 -20.06
N GLY A 42 -17.93 14.30 -20.62
CA GLY A 42 -18.36 14.10 -22.00
C GLY A 42 -17.56 13.06 -22.79
N ARG A 43 -17.35 11.86 -22.23
CA ARG A 43 -17.29 10.55 -22.92
C ARG A 43 -16.75 9.54 -21.94
N ALA A 44 -17.55 8.51 -21.63
CA ALA A 44 -17.05 7.26 -21.11
C ALA A 44 -15.90 6.80 -22.03
N GLY A 45 -14.68 6.77 -21.52
CA GLY A 45 -13.49 6.71 -22.36
C GLY A 45 -12.30 6.11 -21.63
N HIS A 46 -12.28 4.77 -21.63
CA HIS A 46 -11.17 3.87 -21.27
C HIS A 46 -11.09 3.49 -19.80
N ALA A 47 -12.06 2.67 -19.38
CA ALA A 47 -11.76 1.57 -18.47
C ALA A 47 -10.48 0.88 -18.94
N VAL A 48 -9.52 0.69 -18.03
CA VAL A 48 -8.34 -0.13 -18.28
C VAL A 48 -8.84 -1.49 -18.77
N PRO A 49 -8.57 -1.91 -20.02
CA PRO A 49 -9.08 -3.18 -20.50
C PRO A 49 -8.52 -4.30 -19.61
N PRO A 50 -9.39 -5.13 -19.00
CA PRO A 50 -8.96 -6.24 -18.16
C PRO A 50 -8.37 -7.34 -19.05
N GLY A 51 -7.14 -7.15 -19.52
CA GLY A 51 -6.52 -8.07 -20.48
C GLY A 51 -4.99 -8.00 -20.60
N GLN A 52 -4.35 -6.89 -20.23
CA GLN A 52 -2.89 -6.73 -20.40
C GLN A 52 -2.03 -7.33 -19.28
N PHE A 53 -2.63 -7.79 -18.18
CA PHE A 53 -1.93 -8.45 -17.07
C PHE A 53 -2.21 -9.95 -17.02
N THR A 54 -2.07 -10.63 -18.16
CA THR A 54 -2.25 -12.09 -18.25
C THR A 54 -0.96 -12.83 -17.94
N ARG A 55 -0.87 -13.35 -16.71
CA ARG A 55 -0.34 -14.65 -16.24
C ARG A 55 0.89 -15.32 -16.88
N LYS A 56 1.72 -14.61 -17.66
CA LYS A 56 2.99 -15.12 -18.21
C LYS A 56 4.17 -14.26 -17.77
N ILE A 57 4.24 -13.91 -16.49
CA ILE A 57 5.44 -13.30 -15.91
C ILE A 57 6.28 -14.44 -15.34
N LEU A 58 7.17 -15.01 -16.14
CA LEU A 58 8.18 -15.92 -15.60
C LEU A 58 9.26 -15.10 -14.86
N PRO A 59 9.73 -15.58 -13.70
CA PRO A 59 10.73 -14.88 -12.93
C PRO A 59 12.09 -14.90 -13.61
N LYS A 60 12.81 -13.79 -13.50
CA LYS A 60 14.22 -13.68 -13.83
C LYS A 60 15.01 -14.79 -13.14
N ASN A 61 15.65 -15.66 -13.92
CA ASN A 61 16.55 -16.74 -13.49
C ASN A 61 16.16 -17.40 -12.15
N GLY A 62 15.11 -18.22 -12.13
CA GLY A 62 14.88 -19.18 -11.04
C GLY A 62 14.85 -18.61 -9.61
N SER A 63 14.56 -17.31 -9.42
CA SER A 63 14.47 -16.76 -8.06
C SER A 63 13.34 -17.47 -7.32
N ALA A 64 13.67 -18.08 -6.18
CA ALA A 64 12.73 -18.91 -5.41
C ALA A 64 11.42 -18.17 -5.06
N TYR A 65 11.49 -16.84 -4.92
CA TYR A 65 10.39 -15.95 -4.55
C TYR A 65 9.72 -15.25 -5.73
N GLY A 66 10.23 -15.37 -6.96
CA GLY A 66 9.81 -14.51 -8.07
C GLY A 66 8.36 -14.72 -8.53
N ARG A 67 7.86 -15.96 -8.46
CA ARG A 67 6.46 -16.28 -8.79
C ARG A 67 5.51 -15.75 -7.72
N ASP A 68 5.78 -16.02 -6.44
CA ASP A 68 4.94 -15.56 -5.32
C ASP A 68 4.88 -14.02 -5.28
N LEU A 69 6.04 -13.35 -5.44
CA LEU A 69 6.09 -11.89 -5.56
C LEU A 69 5.22 -11.38 -6.72
N ALA A 70 5.26 -12.02 -7.89
CA ALA A 70 4.45 -11.60 -9.02
C ALA A 70 2.95 -11.76 -8.75
N ASP A 71 2.54 -12.91 -8.22
CA ASP A 71 1.14 -13.23 -7.99
C ASP A 71 0.51 -12.29 -6.95
N ARG A 72 1.21 -12.06 -5.82
CA ARG A 72 0.76 -11.12 -4.78
C ARG A 72 0.74 -9.68 -5.26
N MET A 73 1.77 -9.23 -5.97
CA MET A 73 1.80 -7.85 -6.50
C MET A 73 0.73 -7.63 -7.57
N VAL A 74 0.43 -8.61 -8.43
CA VAL A 74 -0.65 -8.50 -9.42
C VAL A 74 -2.02 -8.39 -8.75
N LEU A 75 -2.27 -9.18 -7.69
CA LEU A 75 -3.50 -9.07 -6.92
C LEU A 75 -3.63 -7.70 -6.26
N LEU A 76 -2.59 -7.25 -5.54
CA LEU A 76 -2.54 -5.93 -4.92
C LEU A 76 -2.82 -4.82 -5.94
N ILE A 77 -2.14 -4.82 -7.09
CA ILE A 77 -2.34 -3.80 -8.14
C ILE A 77 -3.80 -3.73 -8.59
N LYS A 78 -4.47 -4.88 -8.76
CA LYS A 78 -5.87 -4.92 -9.18
C LYS A 78 -6.79 -4.32 -8.13
N GLU A 79 -6.59 -4.69 -6.86
CA GLU A 79 -7.38 -4.18 -5.74
C GLU A 79 -7.17 -2.66 -5.57
N GLU A 80 -5.92 -2.19 -5.61
CA GLU A 80 -5.59 -0.76 -5.48
C GLU A 80 -6.15 0.10 -6.62
N LEU A 81 -6.15 -0.40 -7.86
CA LEU A 81 -6.78 0.31 -8.98
C LEU A 81 -8.31 0.32 -8.86
N HIS A 82 -8.90 -0.72 -8.27
CA HIS A 82 -10.33 -0.75 -7.98
C HIS A 82 -10.68 0.27 -6.89
N HIS A 83 -9.96 0.26 -5.76
CA HIS A 83 -10.13 1.26 -4.68
C HIS A 83 -9.97 2.69 -5.22
N PHE A 84 -8.96 2.92 -6.07
CA PHE A 84 -8.75 4.24 -6.70
C PHE A 84 -9.97 4.68 -7.52
N SER A 85 -10.58 3.76 -8.26
CA SER A 85 -11.75 4.06 -9.09
C SER A 85 -12.97 4.42 -8.22
N GLN A 86 -13.21 3.66 -7.15
CA GLN A 86 -14.27 3.95 -6.17
C GLN A 86 -14.09 5.32 -5.51
N VAL A 87 -12.86 5.69 -5.14
CA VAL A 87 -12.57 7.04 -4.61
C VAL A 87 -12.92 8.13 -5.63
N LEU A 88 -12.61 7.95 -6.91
CA LEU A 88 -12.94 8.92 -7.95
C LEU A 88 -14.46 9.08 -8.14
N GLU A 89 -15.21 7.97 -8.10
CA GLU A 89 -16.67 7.97 -8.19
C GLU A 89 -17.29 8.73 -7.01
N ILE A 90 -16.85 8.45 -5.78
CA ILE A 90 -17.29 9.17 -4.58
C ILE A 90 -16.93 10.67 -4.66
N MET A 91 -15.72 11.01 -5.10
CA MET A 91 -15.32 12.40 -5.28
C MET A 91 -16.21 13.12 -6.29
N GLN A 92 -16.52 12.48 -7.42
CA GLN A 92 -17.39 13.04 -8.45
C GLN A 92 -18.83 13.24 -7.95
N ALA A 93 -19.39 12.23 -7.28
CA ALA A 93 -20.73 12.31 -6.69
C ALA A 93 -20.85 13.46 -5.67
N ARG A 94 -19.75 13.78 -4.98
CA ARG A 94 -19.68 14.86 -3.98
C ARG A 94 -19.20 16.20 -4.54
N GLY A 95 -19.02 16.32 -5.86
CA GLY A 95 -18.56 17.56 -6.50
C GLY A 95 -17.13 17.97 -6.11
N ILE A 96 -16.30 17.02 -5.65
CA ILE A 96 -14.92 17.27 -5.22
C ILE A 96 -13.99 17.14 -6.42
N PRO A 97 -13.35 18.23 -6.89
CA PRO A 97 -12.47 18.17 -8.04
C PRO A 97 -11.19 17.39 -7.73
N TYR A 98 -10.77 16.55 -8.67
CA TYR A 98 -9.49 15.86 -8.57
C TYR A 98 -8.33 16.85 -8.69
N ARG A 99 -7.47 16.87 -7.66
CA ARG A 99 -6.24 17.69 -7.63
C ARG A 99 -5.04 16.81 -7.37
N LYS A 100 -3.95 17.05 -8.11
CA LYS A 100 -2.67 16.41 -7.83
C LYS A 100 -2.14 16.94 -6.51
N ILE A 101 -1.88 16.01 -5.59
CA ILE A 101 -1.30 16.27 -4.29
C ILE A 101 0.17 15.83 -4.29
N THR A 102 1.05 16.65 -3.72
CA THR A 102 2.47 16.35 -3.52
C THR A 102 2.67 15.10 -2.66
N ALA A 103 3.83 14.44 -2.81
CA ALA A 103 4.14 13.27 -2.00
C ALA A 103 4.32 13.64 -0.52
N SER A 104 3.66 12.90 0.38
CA SER A 104 3.73 13.11 1.82
C SER A 104 5.16 12.93 2.33
N ARG A 105 5.50 13.63 3.42
CA ARG A 105 6.78 13.41 4.11
C ARG A 105 6.92 11.97 4.60
N TYR A 106 5.80 11.33 4.94
CA TYR A 106 5.76 10.02 5.58
C TYR A 106 6.45 8.97 4.70
N ALA A 107 5.98 8.82 3.46
CA ALA A 107 6.59 7.90 2.51
C ALA A 107 8.06 8.28 2.20
N LYS A 108 8.35 9.58 2.06
CA LYS A 108 9.73 10.05 1.85
C LYS A 108 10.66 9.72 3.02
N GLY A 109 10.19 9.84 4.25
CA GLY A 109 10.93 9.53 5.46
C GLY A 109 11.24 8.03 5.55
N MET A 110 10.25 7.18 5.31
CA MET A 110 10.45 5.73 5.25
C MET A 110 11.48 5.33 4.18
N ILE A 111 11.39 5.92 2.98
CA ILE A 111 12.29 5.59 1.86
C ILE A 111 13.76 5.95 2.14
N ARG A 112 14.05 6.95 2.98
CA ARG A 112 15.42 7.38 3.27
C ARG A 112 16.25 6.32 3.98
N GLU A 113 15.62 5.50 4.81
CA GLU A 113 16.30 4.47 5.60
C GLU A 113 16.46 3.15 4.82
N ILE A 114 15.98 3.06 3.58
CA ILE A 114 16.09 1.84 2.75
C ILE A 114 17.55 1.59 2.36
N ARG A 115 18.04 0.37 2.64
CA ARG A 115 19.37 -0.09 2.20
C ARG A 115 19.46 -0.12 0.67
N THR A 116 20.67 0.04 0.13
CA THR A 116 20.92 0.27 -1.31
C THR A 116 21.47 -0.94 -2.08
N HIS A 117 21.78 -2.04 -1.39
CA HIS A 117 22.22 -3.29 -2.01
C HIS A 117 21.08 -4.32 -2.05
N ASP A 118 20.98 -5.12 -3.09
CA ASP A 118 20.02 -6.23 -3.18
C ASP A 118 20.60 -7.47 -2.43
N PRO A 119 19.78 -8.31 -1.76
CA PRO A 119 18.31 -8.24 -1.66
C PRO A 119 17.79 -7.32 -0.54
N ALA A 120 18.67 -6.74 0.27
CA ALA A 120 18.30 -5.87 1.39
C ALA A 120 17.39 -4.69 1.01
N THR A 121 17.61 -4.11 -0.17
CA THR A 121 16.75 -3.05 -0.76
C THR A 121 15.31 -3.52 -0.93
N LEU A 122 15.12 -4.75 -1.44
CA LEU A 122 13.80 -5.32 -1.67
C LEU A 122 13.10 -5.61 -0.34
N ILE A 123 13.81 -6.23 0.61
CA ILE A 123 13.30 -6.53 1.95
C ILE A 123 12.82 -5.25 2.63
N ASP A 124 13.64 -4.20 2.62
CA ASP A 124 13.28 -2.91 3.24
C ASP A 124 12.08 -2.24 2.57
N LYS A 125 11.98 -2.32 1.24
CA LYS A 125 10.82 -1.80 0.49
C LYS A 125 9.53 -2.53 0.85
N LEU A 126 9.58 -3.85 1.03
CA LEU A 126 8.43 -4.65 1.43
C LEU A 126 8.02 -4.31 2.88
N ILE A 127 8.97 -4.18 3.80
CA ILE A 127 8.70 -3.74 5.19
C ILE A 127 8.09 -2.34 5.21
N CYS A 128 8.60 -1.40 4.39
CA CYS A 128 8.00 -0.07 4.26
C CYS A 128 6.56 -0.15 3.73
N GLY A 129 6.30 -1.00 2.73
CA GLY A 129 4.97 -1.29 2.21
C GLY A 129 4.04 -1.77 3.32
N ALA A 130 4.46 -2.77 4.10
CA ALA A 130 3.69 -3.29 5.22
C ALA A 130 3.30 -2.20 6.24
N TYR A 131 4.22 -1.31 6.61
CA TYR A 131 3.92 -0.20 7.51
C TYR A 131 2.95 0.83 6.90
N ILE A 132 3.03 1.08 5.59
CA ILE A 132 2.10 1.96 4.89
C ILE A 132 0.69 1.37 4.97
N GLU A 133 0.48 0.11 4.58
CA GLU A 133 -0.86 -0.52 4.57
C GLU A 133 -1.41 -0.74 5.99
N ALA A 134 -0.56 -1.16 6.95
CA ALA A 134 -0.98 -1.28 8.35
C ALA A 134 -1.44 0.06 8.93
N ARG A 135 -0.75 1.16 8.59
CA ARG A 135 -1.17 2.50 8.99
C ARG A 135 -2.42 2.94 8.23
N SER A 136 -2.59 2.59 6.96
CA SER A 136 -3.82 2.83 6.22
C SER A 136 -5.02 2.20 6.92
N CYS A 137 -4.93 0.90 7.21
CA CYS A 137 -5.93 0.12 7.94
C CYS A 137 -6.30 0.76 9.29
N GLU A 138 -5.32 1.08 10.14
CA GLU A 138 -5.54 1.69 11.45
C GLU A 138 -6.30 3.02 11.36
N ARG A 139 -6.02 3.81 10.32
CA ARG A 139 -6.64 5.12 10.13
C ARG A 139 -8.03 5.02 9.57
N PHE A 140 -8.27 4.12 8.62
CA PHE A 140 -9.61 3.87 8.12
C PHE A 140 -10.53 3.43 9.28
N ALA A 141 -10.06 2.51 10.13
CA ALA A 141 -10.82 2.05 11.29
C ALA A 141 -11.12 3.18 12.28
N LYS A 142 -10.16 4.10 12.50
CA LYS A 142 -10.36 5.26 13.38
C LYS A 142 -11.23 6.35 12.79
N LEU A 143 -11.26 6.51 11.47
CA LEU A 143 -12.01 7.56 10.81
C LEU A 143 -13.45 7.13 10.52
N ALA A 144 -13.68 5.87 10.11
CA ALA A 144 -14.97 5.40 9.66
C ALA A 144 -16.15 5.75 10.59
N PRO A 145 -16.06 5.61 11.94
CA PRO A 145 -17.17 5.93 12.85
C PRO A 145 -17.56 7.42 12.90
N HIS A 146 -16.73 8.30 12.33
CA HIS A 146 -16.95 9.75 12.31
C HIS A 146 -17.37 10.27 10.93
N LEU A 147 -17.58 9.38 9.97
CA LEU A 147 -18.00 9.71 8.60
C LEU A 147 -19.50 9.43 8.43
N ASP A 148 -20.09 10.03 7.41
CA ASP A 148 -21.44 9.67 6.96
C ASP A 148 -21.53 8.20 6.52
N ASP A 149 -22.74 7.67 6.45
CA ASP A 149 -23.01 6.25 6.20
C ASP A 149 -22.35 5.68 4.93
N GLU A 150 -22.30 6.46 3.85
CA GLU A 150 -21.67 6.04 2.60
C GLU A 150 -20.16 5.90 2.78
N LEU A 151 -19.50 6.93 3.32
CA LEU A 151 -18.06 6.90 3.56
C LEU A 151 -17.67 5.91 4.65
N ASN A 152 -18.49 5.73 5.68
CA ASN A 152 -18.28 4.73 6.72
C ASN A 152 -18.21 3.34 6.09
N ARG A 153 -19.26 2.94 5.34
CA ARG A 153 -19.29 1.64 4.65
C ARG A 153 -18.11 1.45 3.72
N PHE A 154 -17.77 2.49 2.95
CA PHE A 154 -16.62 2.45 2.07
C PHE A 154 -15.31 2.23 2.85
N TYR A 155 -15.03 3.02 3.89
CA TYR A 155 -13.80 2.90 4.68
C TYR A 155 -13.70 1.56 5.42
N VAL A 156 -14.82 1.04 5.93
CA VAL A 156 -14.89 -0.29 6.56
C VAL A 156 -14.60 -1.38 5.52
N SER A 157 -15.10 -1.25 4.29
CA SER A 157 -14.88 -2.23 3.22
C SER A 157 -13.40 -2.38 2.84
N LEU A 158 -12.59 -1.32 2.98
CA LEU A 158 -11.16 -1.33 2.70
C LEU A 158 -10.35 -2.10 3.76
N LEU A 159 -10.82 -2.20 5.01
CA LEU A 159 -10.02 -2.72 6.12
C LEU A 159 -9.48 -4.14 5.86
N ARG A 160 -10.27 -4.99 5.21
CA ARG A 160 -9.89 -6.38 4.93
C ARG A 160 -8.80 -6.49 3.87
N SER A 161 -8.85 -5.68 2.81
CA SER A 161 -7.82 -5.68 1.77
C SER A 161 -6.51 -5.14 2.32
N GLU A 162 -6.54 -4.01 3.00
CA GLU A 162 -5.38 -3.39 3.68
C GLU A 162 -4.71 -4.35 4.68
N ALA A 163 -5.53 -5.09 5.44
CA ALA A 163 -5.03 -6.08 6.38
C ALA A 163 -4.26 -7.22 5.68
N ARG A 164 -4.77 -7.73 4.56
CA ARG A 164 -4.06 -8.74 3.78
C ARG A 164 -2.81 -8.16 3.14
N HIS A 165 -2.85 -6.95 2.59
CA HIS A 165 -1.70 -6.34 1.92
C HIS A 165 -0.51 -6.19 2.86
N TYR A 166 -0.71 -5.75 4.11
CA TYR A 166 0.41 -5.67 5.06
C TYR A 166 1.00 -7.06 5.36
N GLN A 167 0.14 -8.08 5.50
CA GLN A 167 0.58 -9.46 5.77
C GLN A 167 1.36 -10.03 4.59
N ASP A 168 0.89 -9.78 3.37
CA ASP A 168 1.56 -10.20 2.14
C ASP A 168 2.94 -9.56 2.01
N TYR A 169 3.06 -8.26 2.31
CA TYR A 169 4.34 -7.57 2.32
C TYR A 169 5.33 -8.18 3.32
N LEU A 170 4.92 -8.44 4.56
CA LEU A 170 5.79 -9.04 5.57
C LEU A 170 6.18 -10.48 5.20
N THR A 171 5.22 -11.28 4.75
CA THR A 171 5.48 -12.66 4.32
C THR A 171 6.51 -12.71 3.20
N LEU A 172 6.37 -11.86 2.18
CA LEU A 172 7.35 -11.75 1.10
C LEU A 172 8.72 -11.30 1.63
N ALA A 173 8.76 -10.34 2.56
CA ALA A 173 10.01 -9.86 3.14
C ALA A 173 10.77 -10.96 3.89
N GLU A 174 10.06 -11.77 4.68
CA GLU A 174 10.62 -12.92 5.41
C GLU A 174 11.14 -14.00 4.45
N GLN A 175 10.34 -14.38 3.44
CA GLN A 175 10.74 -15.34 2.42
C GLN A 175 12.01 -14.91 1.67
N ILE A 176 12.12 -13.63 1.33
CA ILE A 176 13.28 -13.09 0.59
C ILE A 176 14.51 -12.95 1.50
N ALA A 177 14.31 -12.65 2.79
CA ALA A 177 15.40 -12.57 3.75
C ALA A 177 16.00 -13.94 4.06
N GLY A 178 15.18 -15.01 4.04
CA GLY A 178 15.62 -16.35 4.43
C GLY A 178 16.01 -16.46 5.91
N GLY A 179 15.56 -15.51 6.74
CA GLY A 179 15.93 -15.37 8.15
C GLY A 179 15.08 -14.31 8.85
N ASP A 180 15.36 -14.08 10.13
CA ASP A 180 14.60 -13.15 10.96
C ASP A 180 14.75 -11.69 10.48
N ILE A 181 13.61 -11.01 10.30
CA ILE A 181 13.53 -9.59 9.94
C ILE A 181 13.07 -8.71 11.10
N SER A 182 12.84 -9.27 12.30
CA SER A 182 12.23 -8.59 13.44
C SER A 182 12.97 -7.32 13.84
N GLU A 183 14.31 -7.34 13.84
CA GLU A 183 15.10 -6.15 14.12
C GLU A 183 14.83 -5.04 13.10
N ARG A 184 14.73 -5.41 11.82
CA ARG A 184 14.50 -4.46 10.73
C ARG A 184 13.09 -3.91 10.74
N VAL A 185 12.10 -4.76 11.02
CA VAL A 185 10.71 -4.36 11.26
C VAL A 185 10.68 -3.37 12.43
N ALA A 186 11.29 -3.71 13.58
CA ALA A 186 11.33 -2.83 14.74
C ALA A 186 12.00 -1.47 14.48
N HIS A 187 13.06 -1.45 13.66
CA HIS A 187 13.70 -0.22 13.20
C HIS A 187 12.71 0.68 12.43
N PHE A 188 12.05 0.14 11.40
CA PHE A 188 11.05 0.89 10.65
C PHE A 188 9.84 1.27 11.50
N GLY A 189 9.44 0.45 12.48
CA GLY A 189 8.36 0.78 13.41
C GLY A 189 8.66 1.99 14.29
N ARG A 190 9.91 2.13 14.76
CA ARG A 190 10.35 3.33 15.50
C ARG A 190 10.32 4.57 14.61
N LEU A 191 10.85 4.47 13.40
CA LEU A 191 10.84 5.55 12.40
C LEU A 191 9.41 5.96 12.03
N GLU A 192 8.54 4.99 11.79
CA GLU A 192 7.13 5.19 11.46
C GLU A 192 6.41 5.96 12.57
N ALA A 193 6.60 5.54 13.82
CA ALA A 193 6.01 6.21 14.97
C ALA A 193 6.48 7.68 15.07
N GLU A 194 7.76 7.95 14.86
CA GLU A 194 8.30 9.31 14.82
C GLU A 194 7.66 10.15 13.69
N LEU A 195 7.55 9.58 12.49
CA LEU A 195 6.95 10.25 11.33
C LEU A 195 5.45 10.54 11.53
N ILE A 196 4.74 9.73 12.29
CA ILE A 196 3.33 9.98 12.64
C ILE A 196 3.17 11.04 13.73
N LEU A 197 4.02 10.99 14.76
CA LEU A 197 3.93 11.85 15.94
C LEU A 197 4.48 13.26 15.71
N SER A 198 5.43 13.44 14.80
CA SER A 198 6.06 14.73 14.53
C SER A 198 5.08 15.78 13.95
N PRO A 199 5.29 17.09 14.22
CA PRO A 199 4.47 18.16 13.62
C PRO A 199 4.65 18.24 12.09
N ASP A 200 3.57 18.39 11.34
CA ASP A 200 3.52 18.64 9.88
C ASP A 200 2.62 19.86 9.64
N SER A 201 2.97 20.62 8.61
CA SER A 201 2.19 21.74 8.09
C SER A 201 1.08 21.29 7.14
N GLU A 202 1.17 20.08 6.57
CA GLU A 202 0.17 19.54 5.63
C GLU A 202 -0.68 18.42 6.26
N LEU A 203 -1.98 18.37 5.90
CA LEU A 203 -2.85 17.22 6.17
C LEU A 203 -2.81 16.26 4.98
N ARG A 204 -2.27 15.06 5.20
CA ARG A 204 -2.15 13.99 4.20
C ARG A 204 -2.46 12.65 4.86
N PHE A 205 -3.00 11.70 4.11
CA PHE A 205 -2.99 10.30 4.52
C PHE A 205 -1.58 9.72 4.27
N PRO A 206 -0.96 8.96 5.20
CA PRO A 206 -1.49 8.43 6.46
C PRO A 206 -1.09 9.23 7.74
N ARG A 207 -1.36 10.55 7.88
CA ARG A 207 -0.97 11.36 9.07
C ARG A 207 -2.13 11.92 9.94
N ARG A 208 -2.04 11.85 11.28
CA ARG A 208 -3.10 12.27 12.24
C ARG A 208 -3.45 13.77 12.07
N ALA A 209 -4.75 14.11 12.07
CA ALA A 209 -5.19 15.51 12.12
C ALA A 209 -4.85 16.13 13.49
N ARG A 210 -4.47 17.42 13.51
CA ARG A 210 -4.12 18.13 14.76
C ARG A 210 -5.33 18.17 15.71
N ARG A 211 -5.26 17.43 16.81
CA ARG A 211 -5.86 17.80 18.10
C ARG A 211 -5.11 17.10 19.23
N ARG A 212 -4.68 17.87 20.24
CA ARG A 212 -4.04 17.38 21.46
C ARG A 212 -4.96 16.35 22.14
N LEU A 213 -4.56 15.09 22.17
CA LEU A 213 -5.04 14.13 23.16
C LEU A 213 -3.83 13.31 23.61
N ARG A 214 -3.38 13.55 24.85
CA ARG A 214 -2.40 12.72 25.55
C ARG A 214 -3.02 11.33 25.72
N LEU A 215 -2.36 10.29 25.23
CA LEU A 215 -2.53 8.94 25.73
C LEU A 215 -1.20 8.21 25.59
N ARG A 216 -0.61 7.95 26.76
CA ARG A 216 0.60 7.14 26.95
C ARG A 216 0.28 5.67 26.66
N ARG A 217 1.31 4.98 26.16
CA ARG A 217 1.54 3.51 26.21
C ARG A 217 0.53 2.61 25.50
N THR A 218 0.99 1.98 24.42
CA THR A 218 0.83 0.53 24.15
C THR A 218 1.69 0.19 22.92
N LEU A 219 2.98 -0.07 23.13
CA LEU A 219 3.85 -0.88 22.25
C LEU A 219 5.05 -1.34 23.10
N THR A 220 4.76 -2.02 24.22
CA THR A 220 5.77 -2.74 25.02
C THR A 220 5.03 -3.75 25.89
N ALA A 221 4.56 -4.84 25.28
CA ALA A 221 4.26 -6.12 25.90
C ALA A 221 3.65 -7.05 24.83
N ALA A 222 4.49 -7.73 24.06
CA ALA A 222 4.11 -8.97 23.40
C ALA A 222 4.90 -10.08 24.09
N ARG A 223 4.30 -10.70 25.10
CA ARG A 223 4.57 -12.09 25.48
C ARG A 223 3.52 -12.95 24.77
N PRO A 224 3.83 -14.21 24.42
CA PRO A 224 2.95 -15.03 23.60
C PRO A 224 1.76 -15.47 24.44
N ALA A 225 0.54 -15.10 24.03
CA ALA A 225 -0.69 -15.66 24.56
C ALA A 225 -1.19 -16.69 23.54
N THR A 226 -1.20 -17.94 23.98
CA THR A 226 -1.90 -19.06 23.37
C THR A 226 -3.42 -18.81 23.39
N ASP A 227 -4.07 -19.34 22.37
CA ASP A 227 -5.52 -19.49 22.10
C ASP A 227 -6.23 -18.41 21.26
N PRO A 228 -6.90 -18.81 20.15
CA PRO A 228 -7.67 -17.90 19.29
C PRO A 228 -9.07 -17.59 19.88
N PRO A 229 -9.62 -16.39 19.64
CA PRO A 229 -10.95 -16.02 20.12
C PRO A 229 -12.07 -16.73 19.32
N PRO A 230 -13.24 -17.00 19.95
CA PRO A 230 -14.34 -17.68 19.30
C PRO A 230 -15.08 -16.76 18.32
N PHE A 231 -15.43 -17.30 17.15
CA PHE A 231 -16.33 -16.66 16.19
C PHE A 231 -17.79 -16.71 16.70
N PRO A 232 -18.62 -15.67 16.47
CA PRO A 232 -20.05 -15.74 16.74
C PRO A 232 -20.76 -16.61 15.68
N PRO A 233 -21.85 -17.33 16.04
CA PRO A 233 -22.54 -18.24 15.14
C PRO A 233 -23.39 -17.50 14.09
N ALA A 234 -23.76 -18.27 13.06
CA ALA A 234 -24.34 -17.89 11.76
C ALA A 234 -25.59 -17.01 11.79
#